data_AF-A0A2A7D7L0-F1
#
_entry.id   AF-A0A2A7D7L0-F1
#
_cell.length_a   1.000
_cell.length_b   1.000
_cell.length_c   1.000
_cell.angle_alpha   90.00
_cell.angle_beta   90.00
_cell.angle_gamma   90.00
#
_symmetry.space_group_name_H-M   'P 1'
#
loop_
_entity.id
_entity.type
_entity.pdbx_description
1 polymer ?
#
loop_
_entity_poly.entity_id
_entity_poly.type
_entity_poly.pdbx_seq_one_letter_code
_entity_poly.pdbx_strand_id
1 'polypeptide(L)'
;MKNKKWITFSLATAITLSIGTSFIPSTYAESSVDPAPEIAAKVVNQNNGKKVLFDNTHGQTAGTADWVIDGGFSDFGNGIAQNGYHVKELRKSTPITYEDLKDYNVFIVPEANIPYQKSEQDAMLQYVKNGGSIFFIADHYNADRNKNRWDSSEVFNGYRRGAWDNPAKGMSTEEVNSQAMQGVESSDWLSDNFGIRFRYNAIGDVSAKNIVSPEQSFGITKGVSSVAMHAGSTLAITNPKLAKGLVYLPENPSKWNNAVDSGVYNGGGVAEGPYAAIAKVGLGKAAFIGDSSPVEDASPKYVREDSGQTKKTYDGYKEENDAILLENIVNWLSNKETFTSLDQVNGLQLDLPTTLQTFEQPSLSTEPQPEPWSAPNAGYQWFNTNTFKPGSYGYNGAVTASDYVVTHPSTLPNNEVFQMKIQVNNLLPNTTYNNYSLGIFTTGGTQVAKVQNTNGTWPSTFGYSSAFSFTTNSLGSAEKIVNVQIDSNTTGQATLRLRQNTTAKYSETVTINKK
;
A
#
# COMPACT_ATOMS: atom_id res chain seq x y z
N MET A 1 13.89 24.48 -74.89
CA MET A 1 13.72 25.43 -73.75
C MET A 1 13.23 24.66 -72.53
N LYS A 2 13.94 24.85 -71.40
CA LYS A 2 13.50 24.71 -70.00
C LYS A 2 13.27 23.28 -69.45
N ASN A 3 14.38 22.71 -68.99
CA ASN A 3 14.66 22.19 -67.64
C ASN A 3 13.57 21.37 -66.93
N LYS A 4 13.83 20.06 -66.88
CA LYS A 4 13.36 19.13 -65.84
C LYS A 4 13.71 19.68 -64.46
N LYS A 5 12.71 19.85 -63.58
CA LYS A 5 12.91 19.96 -62.13
C LYS A 5 12.32 18.73 -61.47
N TRP A 6 13.20 18.04 -60.75
CA TRP A 6 12.90 16.92 -59.89
C TRP A 6 12.09 17.41 -58.68
N ILE A 7 11.01 16.71 -58.37
CA ILE A 7 10.26 16.90 -57.13
C ILE A 7 10.97 16.06 -56.07
N THR A 8 11.75 16.73 -55.22
CA THR A 8 12.27 16.16 -53.98
C THR A 8 11.13 16.08 -52.97
N PHE A 9 10.67 14.86 -52.68
CA PHE A 9 9.89 14.57 -51.48
C PHE A 9 10.84 14.62 -50.27
N SER A 10 10.83 15.72 -49.53
CA SER A 10 11.49 15.80 -48.23
C SER A 10 10.68 14.99 -47.23
N LEU A 11 11.16 13.78 -46.92
CA LEU A 11 10.68 12.97 -45.81
C LEU A 11 11.01 13.72 -44.52
N ALA A 12 10.00 14.29 -43.88
CA ALA A 12 10.14 14.88 -42.55
C ALA A 12 10.38 13.73 -41.56
N THR A 13 11.64 13.46 -41.25
CA THR A 13 12.05 12.57 -40.17
C THR A 13 11.56 13.18 -38.87
N ALA A 14 10.45 12.68 -38.33
CA ALA A 14 10.05 12.97 -36.96
C ALA A 14 11.12 12.37 -36.05
N ILE A 15 12.06 13.20 -35.60
CA ILE A 15 12.91 12.88 -34.46
C ILE A 15 11.97 12.86 -33.26
N THR A 16 11.48 11.68 -32.90
CA THR A 16 10.91 11.42 -31.58
C THR A 16 12.03 11.63 -30.58
N LEU A 17 12.06 12.82 -29.98
CA LEU A 17 12.84 13.05 -28.77
C LEU A 17 12.22 12.17 -27.69
N SER A 18 12.85 11.03 -27.41
CA SER A 18 12.59 10.25 -26.21
C SER A 18 13.06 11.07 -25.02
N ILE A 19 12.18 11.94 -24.53
CA ILE A 19 12.35 12.60 -23.24
C ILE A 19 12.24 11.47 -22.21
N GLY A 20 13.38 11.07 -21.67
CA GLY A 20 13.40 10.26 -20.45
C GLY A 20 12.58 10.98 -19.41
N THR A 21 11.44 10.42 -19.03
CA THR A 21 10.66 10.88 -17.90
C THR A 21 11.49 10.61 -16.65
N SER A 22 12.25 11.61 -16.21
CA SER A 22 12.67 11.68 -14.82
C SER A 22 11.39 11.74 -13.99
N PHE A 23 11.02 10.59 -13.40
CA PHE A 23 9.95 10.50 -12.42
C PHE A 23 10.31 11.41 -11.24
N ILE A 24 9.68 12.57 -11.19
CA ILE A 24 9.63 13.40 -9.99
C ILE A 24 8.42 12.86 -9.19
N PRO A 25 8.60 12.46 -7.92
CA PRO A 25 7.56 11.75 -7.17
C PRO A 25 6.25 12.53 -7.05
N SER A 26 5.18 11.73 -7.00
CA SER A 26 3.77 12.04 -6.79
C SER A 26 3.52 13.11 -5.73
N THR A 27 2.71 14.11 -6.07
CA THR A 27 2.59 15.31 -5.23
C THR A 27 1.64 15.15 -4.04
N TYR A 28 0.74 14.16 -4.01
CA TYR A 28 0.04 13.68 -2.79
C TYR A 28 -0.31 12.19 -2.95
N ALA A 29 -0.20 11.41 -1.88
CA ALA A 29 -0.63 10.01 -1.85
C ALA A 29 -2.05 9.89 -1.27
N GLU A 30 -2.69 8.74 -1.51
CA GLU A 30 -4.05 8.40 -1.08
C GLU A 30 -4.16 8.26 0.45
N SER A 31 -5.39 8.17 0.96
CA SER A 31 -5.72 8.03 2.37
C SER A 31 -6.97 7.16 2.56
N SER A 32 -7.41 7.03 3.82
CA SER A 32 -8.60 6.26 4.17
C SER A 32 -9.93 6.87 3.71
N VAL A 33 -9.94 8.12 3.23
CA VAL A 33 -11.13 8.76 2.66
C VAL A 33 -11.20 8.64 1.14
N ASP A 34 -10.13 8.19 0.50
CA ASP A 34 -10.09 7.96 -0.94
C ASP A 34 -10.72 6.61 -1.28
N PRO A 35 -11.31 6.45 -2.48
CA PRO A 35 -11.85 5.16 -2.92
C PRO A 35 -10.80 4.06 -2.81
N ALA A 36 -11.17 2.95 -2.16
CA ALA A 36 -10.29 1.78 -2.08
C ALA A 36 -10.10 1.14 -3.47
N PRO A 37 -8.89 0.69 -3.83
CA PRO A 37 -8.63 -0.03 -5.05
C PRO A 37 -9.41 -1.34 -5.05
N GLU A 38 -9.76 -1.78 -6.26
CA GLU A 38 -10.43 -3.04 -6.51
C GLU A 38 -9.91 -3.66 -7.81
N ILE A 39 -9.84 -4.99 -7.83
CA ILE A 39 -9.45 -5.77 -8.99
C ILE A 39 -10.63 -6.68 -9.33
N ALA A 40 -11.23 -6.43 -10.50
CA ALA A 40 -12.27 -7.31 -11.02
C ALA A 40 -11.71 -8.71 -11.32
N ALA A 41 -12.52 -9.74 -11.06
CA ALA A 41 -12.23 -11.11 -11.47
C ALA A 41 -11.87 -11.15 -12.96
N LYS A 42 -10.76 -11.82 -13.29
CA LYS A 42 -10.24 -11.89 -14.66
C LYS A 42 -10.83 -13.08 -15.45
N VAL A 43 -11.39 -14.06 -14.75
CA VAL A 43 -11.98 -15.26 -15.33
C VAL A 43 -13.30 -15.61 -14.64
N VAL A 44 -14.15 -16.36 -15.34
CA VAL A 44 -15.38 -16.91 -14.78
C VAL A 44 -15.17 -18.41 -14.54
N ASN A 45 -15.16 -18.83 -13.28
CA ASN A 45 -14.99 -20.22 -12.86
C ASN A 45 -15.81 -20.50 -11.58
N GLN A 46 -15.49 -21.56 -10.83
CA GLN A 46 -16.16 -21.91 -9.56
C GLN A 46 -16.05 -20.85 -8.45
N ASN A 47 -15.15 -19.88 -8.59
CA ASN A 47 -14.97 -18.77 -7.65
C ASN A 47 -15.72 -17.51 -8.09
N ASN A 48 -16.38 -17.52 -9.25
CA ASN A 48 -17.15 -16.38 -9.73
C ASN A 48 -18.17 -15.90 -8.69
N GLY A 49 -18.16 -14.61 -8.41
CA GLY A 49 -19.02 -13.98 -7.39
C GLY A 49 -18.47 -14.05 -5.96
N LYS A 50 -17.39 -14.79 -5.70
CA LYS A 50 -16.69 -14.74 -4.40
C LYS A 50 -15.83 -13.48 -4.30
N LYS A 51 -15.73 -12.94 -3.08
CA LYS A 51 -15.02 -11.68 -2.80
C LYS A 51 -13.91 -11.87 -1.76
N VAL A 52 -12.79 -11.20 -1.98
CA VAL A 52 -11.65 -11.14 -1.07
C VAL A 52 -11.41 -9.70 -0.67
N LEU A 53 -11.29 -9.45 0.64
CA LEU A 53 -11.01 -8.14 1.22
C LEU A 53 -9.59 -8.11 1.76
N PHE A 54 -8.78 -7.12 1.41
CA PHE A 54 -7.45 -6.87 1.97
C PHE A 54 -7.51 -5.76 3.00
N ASP A 55 -6.95 -5.97 4.19
CA ASP A 55 -6.80 -4.92 5.19
C ASP A 55 -5.80 -3.85 4.74
N ASN A 56 -6.18 -2.58 4.88
CA ASN A 56 -5.30 -1.42 4.77
C ASN A 56 -5.68 -0.36 5.82
N THR A 57 -5.99 -0.83 7.03
CA THR A 57 -6.45 0.01 8.15
C THR A 57 -5.49 0.05 9.34
N HIS A 58 -4.49 -0.86 9.39
CA HIS A 58 -3.55 -1.01 10.51
C HIS A 58 -2.09 -0.88 10.07
N GLY A 59 -1.80 0.09 9.21
CA GLY A 59 -0.41 0.46 8.87
C GLY A 59 0.26 -0.46 7.85
N GLN A 60 -0.49 -1.05 6.92
CA GLN A 60 0.05 -1.86 5.82
C GLN A 60 0.99 -1.09 4.87
N THR A 61 1.04 0.22 4.99
CA THR A 61 1.94 1.12 4.24
C THR A 61 3.03 1.76 5.11
N ALA A 62 3.19 1.31 6.36
CA ALA A 62 4.12 1.87 7.34
C ALA A 62 5.58 1.63 6.93
N GLY A 63 6.45 2.62 7.13
CA GLY A 63 7.89 2.46 6.89
C GLY A 63 8.21 1.84 5.52
N THR A 64 8.89 0.68 5.51
CA THR A 64 9.21 -0.06 4.27
C THR A 64 8.05 -0.89 3.72
N ALA A 65 7.00 -1.18 4.49
CA ALA A 65 5.86 -1.96 4.04
C ALA A 65 5.05 -1.21 2.99
N ASP A 66 4.52 -1.93 2.00
CA ASP A 66 3.59 -1.37 1.03
C ASP A 66 2.60 -2.41 0.52
N TRP A 67 1.92 -3.07 1.46
CA TRP A 67 1.14 -4.29 1.25
C TRP A 67 -0.27 -4.03 0.70
N VAL A 68 -0.34 -3.17 -0.32
CA VAL A 68 -1.56 -2.77 -1.02
C VAL A 68 -1.70 -3.52 -2.35
N ILE A 69 -2.94 -3.80 -2.76
CA ILE A 69 -3.25 -4.64 -3.94
C ILE A 69 -2.93 -3.96 -5.27
N ASP A 70 -2.60 -2.67 -5.25
CA ASP A 70 -2.12 -1.88 -6.38
C ASP A 70 -0.72 -1.30 -6.15
N GLY A 71 0.04 -1.91 -5.24
CA GLY A 71 1.45 -1.64 -4.96
C GLY A 71 2.16 -2.94 -4.59
N GLY A 72 2.92 -2.97 -3.49
CA GLY A 72 3.80 -4.10 -3.16
C GLY A 72 3.14 -5.49 -3.05
N PHE A 73 1.81 -5.62 -3.01
CA PHE A 73 1.08 -6.90 -3.06
C PHE A 73 0.24 -7.07 -4.35
N SER A 74 0.54 -6.32 -5.41
CA SER A 74 -0.22 -6.28 -6.64
C SER A 74 -0.25 -7.60 -7.41
N ASP A 75 0.86 -8.34 -7.43
CA ASP A 75 0.92 -9.65 -8.08
C ASP A 75 0.05 -10.66 -7.33
N PHE A 76 0.04 -10.65 -6.00
CA PHE A 76 -0.86 -11.49 -5.21
C PHE A 76 -2.33 -11.12 -5.43
N GLY A 77 -2.66 -9.82 -5.41
CA GLY A 77 -4.00 -9.32 -5.73
C GLY A 77 -4.46 -9.73 -7.12
N ASN A 78 -3.57 -9.67 -8.12
CA ASN A 78 -3.85 -10.11 -9.49
C ASN A 78 -3.95 -11.63 -9.61
N GLY A 79 -3.13 -12.41 -8.91
CA GLY A 79 -3.21 -13.88 -8.87
C GLY A 79 -4.54 -14.37 -8.31
N ILE A 80 -5.04 -13.72 -7.25
CA ILE A 80 -6.40 -13.97 -6.73
C ILE A 80 -7.46 -13.61 -7.78
N ALA A 81 -7.35 -12.46 -8.44
CA ALA A 81 -8.31 -12.08 -9.49
C ALA A 81 -8.28 -13.02 -10.71
N GLN A 82 -7.10 -13.53 -11.07
CA GLN A 82 -6.90 -14.56 -12.10
C GLN A 82 -7.50 -15.91 -11.71
N ASN A 83 -7.66 -16.16 -10.41
CA ASN A 83 -8.41 -17.30 -9.88
C ASN A 83 -9.93 -17.09 -9.82
N GLY A 84 -10.45 -15.96 -10.32
CA GLY A 84 -11.88 -15.72 -10.51
C GLY A 84 -12.58 -14.99 -9.36
N TYR A 85 -11.82 -14.46 -8.41
CA TYR A 85 -12.35 -13.66 -7.29
C TYR A 85 -12.39 -12.17 -7.63
N HIS A 86 -13.33 -11.45 -7.03
CA HIS A 86 -13.23 -10.00 -6.94
C HIS A 86 -12.40 -9.62 -5.71
N VAL A 87 -11.41 -8.76 -5.89
CA VAL A 87 -10.49 -8.33 -4.81
C VAL A 87 -10.71 -6.85 -4.53
N LYS A 88 -10.71 -6.47 -3.25
CA LYS A 88 -10.87 -5.08 -2.83
C LYS A 88 -10.08 -4.81 -1.55
N GLU A 89 -9.63 -3.58 -1.36
CA GLU A 89 -9.09 -3.12 -0.08
C GLU A 89 -10.18 -2.60 0.87
N LEU A 90 -9.96 -2.80 2.16
CA LEU A 90 -10.63 -2.08 3.24
C LEU A 90 -9.81 -0.84 3.57
N ARG A 91 -10.38 0.33 3.33
CA ARG A 91 -9.82 1.62 3.74
C ARG A 91 -10.82 2.37 4.61
N LYS A 92 -10.43 2.68 5.84
CA LYS A 92 -11.21 3.45 6.81
C LYS A 92 -10.33 3.90 7.96
N SER A 93 -10.79 4.89 8.71
CA SER A 93 -10.14 5.41 9.92
C SER A 93 -10.87 5.04 11.22
N THR A 94 -12.01 4.34 11.10
CA THR A 94 -12.75 3.80 12.24
C THR A 94 -12.40 2.32 12.45
N PRO A 95 -12.65 1.75 13.64
CA PRO A 95 -12.38 0.35 13.91
C PRO A 95 -13.09 -0.59 12.92
N ILE A 96 -12.46 -1.73 12.61
CA ILE A 96 -13.06 -2.83 11.85
C ILE A 96 -14.26 -3.39 12.62
N THR A 97 -15.36 -3.61 11.92
CA THR A 97 -16.60 -4.17 12.46
C THR A 97 -17.01 -5.42 11.67
N TYR A 98 -17.88 -6.24 12.26
CA TYR A 98 -18.45 -7.40 11.57
C TYR A 98 -19.12 -7.02 10.24
N GLU A 99 -19.75 -5.84 10.18
CA GLU A 99 -20.44 -5.33 8.99
C GLU A 99 -19.49 -5.05 7.82
N ASP A 100 -18.23 -4.69 8.10
CA ASP A 100 -17.22 -4.51 7.05
C ASP A 100 -16.83 -5.85 6.41
N LEU A 101 -16.93 -6.96 7.17
CA LEU A 101 -16.37 -8.26 6.80
C LEU A 101 -17.41 -9.25 6.24
N LYS A 102 -18.66 -9.20 6.72
CA LYS A 102 -19.66 -10.28 6.51
C LYS A 102 -19.99 -10.62 5.06
N ASP A 103 -19.81 -9.68 4.14
CA ASP A 103 -20.12 -9.85 2.71
C ASP A 103 -18.94 -10.40 1.89
N TYR A 104 -17.80 -10.69 2.54
CA TYR A 104 -16.60 -11.23 1.91
C TYR A 104 -16.39 -12.71 2.29
N ASN A 105 -15.78 -13.46 1.37
CA ASN A 105 -15.47 -14.86 1.59
C ASN A 105 -14.17 -15.04 2.38
N VAL A 106 -13.20 -14.17 2.11
CA VAL A 106 -11.87 -14.18 2.72
C VAL A 106 -11.48 -12.73 3.06
N PHE A 107 -10.97 -12.53 4.27
CA PHE A 107 -10.33 -11.29 4.71
C PHE A 107 -8.83 -11.57 4.85
N ILE A 108 -7.99 -10.82 4.18
CA ILE A 108 -6.53 -10.98 4.19
C ILE A 108 -5.96 -9.81 4.98
N VAL A 109 -5.09 -10.11 5.93
CA VAL A 109 -4.47 -9.15 6.83
C VAL A 109 -2.96 -9.18 6.63
N PRO A 110 -2.42 -8.31 5.76
CA PRO A 110 -0.99 -8.16 5.56
C PRO A 110 -0.37 -7.43 6.75
N GLU A 111 0.68 -8.02 7.34
CA GLU A 111 1.64 -7.46 8.30
C GLU A 111 1.16 -6.17 8.98
N ALA A 112 0.16 -6.30 9.85
CA ALA A 112 -0.39 -5.15 10.55
C ALA A 112 0.67 -4.53 11.47
N ASN A 113 0.83 -3.22 11.38
CA ASN A 113 1.81 -2.44 12.12
C ASN A 113 1.17 -1.57 13.22
N ILE A 114 -0.15 -1.68 13.43
CA ILE A 114 -0.89 -0.99 14.49
C ILE A 114 -1.69 -2.06 15.24
N PRO A 115 -1.67 -2.08 16.59
CA PRO A 115 -2.43 -3.08 17.34
C PRO A 115 -3.93 -2.97 17.10
N TYR A 116 -4.59 -4.12 17.01
CA TYR A 116 -6.06 -4.18 16.96
C TYR A 116 -6.65 -3.84 18.32
N GLN A 117 -7.75 -3.10 18.30
CA GLN A 117 -8.57 -2.92 19.50
C GLN A 117 -9.29 -4.23 19.82
N LYS A 118 -9.65 -4.42 21.09
CA LYS A 118 -10.47 -5.56 21.51
C LYS A 118 -11.76 -5.69 20.70
N SER A 119 -12.40 -4.56 20.37
CA SER A 119 -13.62 -4.53 19.54
C SER A 119 -13.41 -5.10 18.13
N GLU A 120 -12.24 -4.88 17.54
CA GLU A 120 -11.87 -5.38 16.21
C GLU A 120 -11.55 -6.87 16.25
N GLN A 121 -10.82 -7.30 17.29
CA GLN A 121 -10.60 -8.71 17.60
C GLN A 121 -11.93 -9.47 17.77
N ASP A 122 -12.88 -8.91 18.53
CA ASP A 122 -14.22 -9.47 18.69
C ASP A 122 -14.98 -9.56 17.35
N ALA A 123 -14.88 -8.53 16.50
CA ALA A 123 -15.49 -8.49 15.17
C ALA A 123 -14.90 -9.54 14.22
N MET A 124 -13.58 -9.67 14.17
CA MET A 124 -12.87 -10.70 13.39
C MET A 124 -13.26 -12.10 13.86
N LEU A 125 -13.32 -12.34 15.17
CA LEU A 125 -13.73 -13.62 15.73
C LEU A 125 -15.19 -13.95 15.41
N GLN A 126 -16.09 -12.97 15.49
CA GLN A 126 -17.49 -13.13 15.10
C GLN A 126 -17.60 -13.47 13.60
N TYR A 127 -16.87 -12.76 12.75
CA TYR A 127 -16.83 -13.02 11.32
C TYR A 127 -16.42 -14.47 11.03
N VAL A 128 -15.34 -14.96 11.64
CA VAL A 128 -14.89 -16.36 11.45
C VAL A 128 -15.90 -17.34 12.02
N LYS A 129 -16.42 -17.15 13.25
CA LYS A 129 -17.42 -18.06 13.85
C LYS A 129 -18.67 -18.20 12.98
N ASN A 130 -19.06 -17.14 12.28
CA ASN A 130 -20.20 -17.11 11.34
C ASN A 130 -19.88 -17.68 9.95
N GLY A 131 -18.73 -18.35 9.79
CA GLY A 131 -18.34 -19.00 8.54
C GLY A 131 -17.38 -18.20 7.68
N GLY A 132 -16.99 -16.98 8.07
CA GLY A 132 -15.95 -16.19 7.42
C GLY A 132 -14.56 -16.83 7.48
N SER A 133 -13.61 -16.29 6.75
CA SER A 133 -12.23 -16.80 6.77
C SER A 133 -11.20 -15.69 6.72
N ILE A 134 -10.10 -15.85 7.48
CA ILE A 134 -9.04 -14.86 7.57
C ILE A 134 -7.69 -15.46 7.13
N PHE A 135 -6.89 -14.71 6.39
CA PHE A 135 -5.49 -15.04 6.14
C PHE A 135 -4.59 -14.01 6.81
N PHE A 136 -3.84 -14.43 7.83
CA PHE A 136 -2.85 -13.60 8.51
C PHE A 136 -1.47 -13.80 7.86
N ILE A 137 -0.87 -12.71 7.42
CA ILE A 137 0.47 -12.70 6.83
C ILE A 137 1.32 -11.84 7.76
N ALA A 138 2.18 -12.46 8.55
CA ALA A 138 3.05 -11.74 9.48
C ALA A 138 4.44 -11.56 8.88
N ASP A 139 5.33 -10.97 9.68
CA ASP A 139 6.76 -11.01 9.49
C ASP A 139 7.42 -11.28 10.86
N HIS A 140 8.73 -11.29 10.90
CA HIS A 140 9.53 -11.59 12.07
C HIS A 140 9.41 -10.56 13.19
N TYR A 141 9.84 -10.96 14.39
CA TYR A 141 10.06 -10.02 15.48
C TYR A 141 11.24 -9.09 15.14
N ASN A 142 11.19 -7.82 15.53
CA ASN A 142 12.07 -6.75 15.03
C ASN A 142 11.78 -6.31 13.57
N ALA A 143 10.51 -6.36 13.16
CA ALA A 143 9.99 -5.87 11.88
C ALA A 143 9.06 -4.63 12.02
N ASP A 144 9.01 -3.96 13.18
CA ASP A 144 8.20 -2.77 13.42
C ASP A 144 8.55 -1.65 12.41
N ARG A 145 7.61 -1.41 11.47
CA ARG A 145 7.85 -0.52 10.33
C ARG A 145 7.59 0.94 10.67
N ASN A 146 6.73 1.23 11.65
CA ASN A 146 6.36 2.61 12.03
C ASN A 146 7.00 3.07 13.35
N LYS A 147 7.82 2.23 13.98
CA LYS A 147 8.55 2.51 15.24
C LYS A 147 7.60 2.72 16.42
N ASN A 148 6.47 2.01 16.46
CA ASN A 148 5.48 2.09 17.53
C ASN A 148 5.67 1.02 18.62
N ARG A 149 6.65 0.12 18.48
CA ARG A 149 6.98 -1.03 19.35
C ARG A 149 6.14 -2.28 19.09
N TRP A 150 5.27 -2.30 18.09
CA TRP A 150 4.46 -3.46 17.73
C TRP A 150 4.96 -4.10 16.45
N ASP A 151 5.38 -5.35 16.54
CA ASP A 151 5.59 -6.22 15.39
C ASP A 151 4.27 -6.90 14.98
N SER A 152 4.11 -7.25 13.71
CA SER A 152 2.87 -7.87 13.21
C SER A 152 2.53 -9.19 13.92
N SER A 153 3.54 -9.97 14.30
CA SER A 153 3.36 -11.18 15.14
C SER A 153 2.66 -10.85 16.46
N GLU A 154 2.98 -9.72 17.08
CA GLU A 154 2.40 -9.27 18.35
C GLU A 154 0.99 -8.72 18.15
N VAL A 155 0.81 -7.92 17.10
CA VAL A 155 -0.51 -7.38 16.71
C VAL A 155 -1.51 -8.52 16.51
N PHE A 156 -1.12 -9.57 15.80
CA PHE A 156 -1.98 -10.72 15.56
C PHE A 156 -2.18 -11.56 16.81
N ASN A 157 -1.11 -11.85 17.57
CA ASN A 157 -1.24 -12.59 18.82
C ASN A 157 -2.15 -11.90 19.85
N GLY A 158 -2.26 -10.57 19.79
CA GLY A 158 -3.09 -9.76 20.67
C GLY A 158 -2.35 -9.20 21.89
N TYR A 159 -1.03 -9.29 21.91
CA TYR A 159 -0.20 -8.78 23.00
C TYR A 159 1.22 -8.47 22.54
N ARG A 160 1.88 -7.52 23.24
CA ARG A 160 3.27 -7.14 23.01
C ARG A 160 4.20 -7.91 23.96
N ARG A 161 5.26 -8.51 23.42
CA ARG A 161 6.29 -9.26 24.14
C ARG A 161 6.93 -8.36 25.19
N GLY A 162 6.98 -8.82 26.44
CA GLY A 162 7.53 -8.04 27.56
C GLY A 162 6.67 -6.89 28.06
N ALA A 163 5.42 -6.79 27.60
CA ALA A 163 4.48 -5.73 27.95
C ALA A 163 3.06 -6.26 28.20
N TRP A 164 2.95 -7.51 28.67
CA TRP A 164 1.67 -8.15 28.98
C TRP A 164 0.75 -7.31 29.88
N ASP A 165 1.27 -6.81 31.01
CA ASP A 165 0.44 -6.05 31.97
C ASP A 165 0.09 -4.63 31.48
N ASN A 166 0.84 -4.10 30.53
CA ASN A 166 0.61 -2.76 29.98
C ASN A 166 1.04 -2.72 28.51
N PRO A 167 0.12 -2.89 27.54
CA PRO A 167 0.44 -2.86 26.12
C PRO A 167 1.06 -1.52 25.66
N ALA A 168 0.86 -0.46 26.44
CA ALA A 168 1.40 0.88 26.19
C ALA A 168 2.75 1.15 26.89
N LYS A 169 3.38 0.13 27.49
CA LYS A 169 4.67 0.28 28.18
C LYS A 169 5.70 0.93 27.25
N GLY A 170 6.37 1.98 27.71
CA GLY A 170 7.39 2.71 26.97
C GLY A 170 6.87 3.77 25.98
N MET A 171 5.56 3.96 25.86
CA MET A 171 4.94 5.00 25.03
C MET A 171 4.84 6.36 25.75
N SER A 172 4.83 7.46 25.00
CA SER A 172 4.53 8.80 25.51
C SER A 172 3.06 8.95 25.89
N THR A 173 2.72 10.02 26.61
CA THR A 173 1.31 10.32 26.95
C THR A 173 0.45 10.55 25.70
N GLU A 174 1.00 11.15 24.65
CA GLU A 174 0.32 11.37 23.38
C GLU A 174 0.08 10.06 22.62
N GLU A 175 1.08 9.17 22.58
CA GLU A 175 0.95 7.83 22.00
C GLU A 175 -0.17 7.03 22.70
N VAL A 176 -0.15 6.99 24.03
CA VAL A 176 -1.16 6.27 24.84
C VAL A 176 -2.57 6.79 24.61
N ASN A 177 -2.74 8.11 24.45
CA ASN A 177 -4.04 8.75 24.24
C ASN A 177 -4.49 8.79 22.76
N SER A 178 -3.65 8.31 21.84
CA SER A 178 -3.98 8.29 20.42
C SER A 178 -5.16 7.37 20.12
N GLN A 179 -5.90 7.63 19.03
CA GLN A 179 -7.02 6.79 18.62
C GLN A 179 -6.59 5.33 18.36
N ALA A 180 -5.36 5.13 17.88
CA ALA A 180 -4.80 3.81 17.59
C ALA A 180 -4.61 2.94 18.85
N MET A 181 -4.39 3.55 20.03
CA MET A 181 -4.19 2.82 21.28
C MET A 181 -5.48 2.69 22.13
N GLN A 182 -6.58 3.33 21.73
CA GLN A 182 -7.84 3.24 22.47
C GLN A 182 -8.40 1.82 22.39
N GLY A 183 -8.70 1.23 23.54
CA GLY A 183 -9.29 -0.12 23.61
C GLY A 183 -8.34 -1.27 23.24
N VAL A 184 -7.03 -1.01 23.19
CA VAL A 184 -6.01 -2.05 23.07
C VAL A 184 -5.80 -2.69 24.44
N GLU A 185 -5.97 -4.01 24.50
CA GLU A 185 -5.81 -4.83 25.71
C GLU A 185 -4.93 -6.04 25.37
N SER A 186 -4.07 -6.45 26.29
CA SER A 186 -3.29 -7.67 26.11
C SER A 186 -4.19 -8.90 26.24
N SER A 187 -4.12 -9.79 25.27
CA SER A 187 -4.76 -11.11 25.29
C SER A 187 -3.92 -12.10 24.46
N ASP A 188 -4.02 -13.40 24.73
CA ASP A 188 -3.38 -14.43 23.91
C ASP A 188 -4.34 -14.86 22.78
N TRP A 189 -4.88 -13.87 22.07
CA TRP A 189 -6.10 -13.96 21.25
C TRP A 189 -6.04 -15.05 20.19
N LEU A 190 -4.93 -15.19 19.45
CA LEU A 190 -4.80 -16.26 18.46
C LEU A 190 -4.73 -17.64 19.11
N SER A 191 -4.00 -17.78 20.21
CA SER A 191 -3.88 -19.07 20.89
C SER A 191 -5.23 -19.51 21.47
N ASP A 192 -5.93 -18.59 22.15
CA ASP A 192 -7.21 -18.84 22.81
C ASP A 192 -8.33 -19.18 21.81
N ASN A 193 -8.30 -18.61 20.60
CA ASN A 193 -9.39 -18.74 19.64
C ASN A 193 -9.08 -19.67 18.47
N PHE A 194 -7.84 -19.69 17.99
CA PHE A 194 -7.41 -20.43 16.80
C PHE A 194 -6.47 -21.59 17.13
N GLY A 195 -5.96 -21.69 18.37
CA GLY A 195 -5.05 -22.76 18.76
C GLY A 195 -3.66 -22.62 18.16
N ILE A 196 -3.25 -21.39 17.82
CA ILE A 196 -1.97 -21.09 17.18
C ILE A 196 -1.42 -19.76 17.67
N ARG A 197 -0.11 -19.57 17.58
CA ARG A 197 0.57 -18.30 17.88
C ARG A 197 1.66 -18.01 16.84
N PHE A 198 1.85 -16.77 16.43
CA PHE A 198 3.12 -16.36 15.79
C PHE A 198 4.23 -16.34 16.84
N ARG A 199 5.37 -16.97 16.54
CA ARG A 199 6.53 -16.96 17.43
C ARG A 199 7.35 -15.69 17.16
N TYR A 200 8.19 -15.32 18.12
CA TYR A 200 9.02 -14.11 18.04
C TYR A 200 10.42 -14.37 17.46
N ASN A 201 10.58 -15.50 16.78
CA ASN A 201 11.84 -15.85 16.14
C ASN A 201 12.00 -15.11 14.81
N ALA A 202 13.24 -15.06 14.34
CA ALA A 202 13.62 -14.40 13.09
C ALA A 202 14.65 -15.30 12.40
N ILE A 203 14.15 -16.08 11.44
CA ILE A 203 14.92 -17.09 10.71
C ILE A 203 15.51 -16.44 9.46
N GLY A 204 16.74 -16.77 9.10
CA GLY A 204 17.37 -16.24 7.89
C GLY A 204 16.78 -16.79 6.59
N ASP A 205 17.48 -16.58 5.49
CA ASP A 205 17.03 -17.04 4.18
C ASP A 205 16.94 -18.58 4.12
N VAL A 206 15.78 -19.10 3.75
CA VAL A 206 15.48 -20.54 3.73
C VAL A 206 14.55 -20.89 2.58
N SER A 207 14.87 -21.94 1.83
CA SER A 207 13.87 -22.66 1.00
C SER A 207 13.26 -23.80 1.83
N ALA A 208 12.03 -23.62 2.33
CA ALA A 208 11.32 -24.59 3.15
C ALA A 208 10.77 -25.73 2.29
N LYS A 209 11.29 -26.96 2.48
CA LYS A 209 10.96 -28.13 1.64
C LYS A 209 10.23 -29.24 2.38
N ASN A 210 10.01 -29.08 3.68
CA ASN A 210 9.21 -30.03 4.45
C ASN A 210 7.73 -29.62 4.32
N ILE A 211 7.08 -30.13 3.28
CA ILE A 211 5.70 -29.79 2.91
C ILE A 211 4.78 -30.94 3.30
N VAL A 212 3.72 -30.64 4.06
CA VAL A 212 2.67 -31.61 4.39
C VAL A 212 1.98 -32.09 3.10
N SER A 213 1.67 -33.38 2.99
CA SER A 213 1.08 -33.91 1.75
C SER A 213 -0.31 -33.30 1.47
N PRO A 214 -0.74 -33.19 0.19
CA PRO A 214 -2.06 -32.67 -0.18
C PRO A 214 -3.23 -33.35 0.56
N GLU A 215 -3.14 -34.65 0.81
CA GLU A 215 -4.16 -35.44 1.51
C GLU A 215 -4.28 -35.07 3.00
N GLN A 216 -3.19 -34.54 3.58
CA GLN A 216 -3.11 -34.10 4.97
C GLN A 216 -3.22 -32.57 5.12
N SER A 217 -3.39 -31.84 4.01
CA SER A 217 -3.44 -30.38 3.96
C SER A 217 -4.71 -29.84 3.28
N PHE A 218 -5.76 -30.65 3.14
CA PHE A 218 -6.99 -30.28 2.42
C PHE A 218 -6.74 -29.84 0.96
N GLY A 219 -5.67 -30.34 0.36
CA GLY A 219 -5.23 -30.00 -0.99
C GLY A 219 -4.45 -28.69 -1.10
N ILE A 220 -4.22 -27.96 0.01
CA ILE A 220 -3.56 -26.64 0.00
C ILE A 220 -2.13 -26.73 -0.55
N THR A 221 -1.41 -27.81 -0.23
CA THR A 221 -0.01 -27.99 -0.64
C THR A 221 0.14 -28.66 -2.01
N LYS A 222 -0.95 -28.80 -2.78
CA LYS A 222 -0.90 -29.40 -4.11
C LYS A 222 -0.04 -28.54 -5.05
N GLY A 223 1.01 -29.15 -5.60
CA GLY A 223 1.95 -28.47 -6.49
C GLY A 223 3.00 -27.62 -5.78
N VAL A 224 3.07 -27.69 -4.45
CA VAL A 224 4.06 -26.98 -3.62
C VAL A 224 5.17 -27.97 -3.23
N SER A 225 6.39 -27.67 -3.62
CA SER A 225 7.60 -28.45 -3.29
C SER A 225 8.60 -27.68 -2.45
N SER A 226 8.51 -26.35 -2.45
CA SER A 226 9.40 -25.44 -1.77
C SER A 226 8.69 -24.11 -1.57
N VAL A 227 8.99 -23.40 -0.48
CA VAL A 227 8.45 -22.07 -0.16
C VAL A 227 9.59 -21.21 0.34
N ALA A 228 9.75 -19.99 -0.17
CA ALA A 228 10.80 -19.08 0.27
C ALA A 228 10.50 -18.50 1.66
N MET A 229 11.55 -18.11 2.36
CA MET A 229 11.50 -17.34 3.61
C MET A 229 12.73 -16.42 3.62
N HIS A 230 12.50 -15.16 3.96
CA HIS A 230 13.47 -14.09 4.08
C HIS A 230 13.23 -13.33 5.39
N ALA A 231 14.04 -13.65 6.40
CA ALA A 231 13.98 -13.06 7.73
C ALA A 231 12.76 -13.45 8.60
N GLY A 232 11.76 -14.18 8.11
CA GLY A 232 10.47 -14.43 8.78
C GLY A 232 10.44 -15.20 10.12
N SER A 233 9.23 -15.33 10.67
CA SER A 233 8.91 -16.08 11.90
C SER A 233 8.32 -17.47 11.61
N THR A 234 8.31 -18.34 12.62
CA THR A 234 7.48 -19.56 12.63
C THR A 234 6.27 -19.38 13.53
N LEU A 235 5.41 -20.39 13.52
CA LEU A 235 4.18 -20.47 14.29
C LEU A 235 4.30 -21.57 15.34
N ALA A 236 3.55 -21.45 16.42
CA ALA A 236 3.40 -22.49 17.43
C ALA A 236 1.98 -23.03 17.41
N ILE A 237 1.82 -24.35 17.26
CA ILE A 237 0.54 -25.02 17.47
C ILE A 237 0.32 -25.12 18.98
N THR A 238 -0.69 -24.41 19.50
CA THR A 238 -1.05 -24.43 20.93
C THR A 238 -2.22 -25.36 21.21
N ASN A 239 -3.08 -25.60 20.21
CA ASN A 239 -4.15 -26.59 20.26
C ASN A 239 -4.29 -27.33 18.91
N PRO A 240 -3.79 -28.57 18.80
CA PRO A 240 -3.81 -29.31 17.53
C PRO A 240 -5.21 -29.78 17.09
N LYS A 241 -6.24 -29.63 17.94
CA LYS A 241 -7.63 -29.82 17.51
C LYS A 241 -8.13 -28.66 16.65
N LEU A 242 -7.54 -27.48 16.82
CA LEU A 242 -7.94 -26.29 16.07
C LEU A 242 -6.94 -25.97 14.96
N ALA A 243 -5.64 -26.13 15.20
CA ALA A 243 -4.59 -25.73 14.25
C ALA A 243 -3.72 -26.88 13.75
N LYS A 244 -3.19 -26.72 12.54
CA LYS A 244 -2.30 -27.67 11.88
C LYS A 244 -1.29 -26.95 10.98
N GLY A 245 -0.03 -27.37 11.04
CA GLY A 245 1.03 -26.90 10.14
C GLY A 245 0.90 -27.44 8.71
N LEU A 246 1.43 -26.67 7.77
CA LEU A 246 1.45 -26.99 6.32
C LEU A 246 2.86 -27.07 5.77
N VAL A 247 3.73 -26.16 6.21
CA VAL A 247 5.10 -25.99 5.72
C VAL A 247 6.01 -25.88 6.93
N TYR A 248 7.11 -26.62 6.93
CA TYR A 248 8.13 -26.56 7.99
C TYR A 248 9.50 -26.27 7.39
N LEU A 249 10.32 -25.64 8.20
CA LEU A 249 11.69 -25.29 7.88
C LEU A 249 12.61 -26.54 7.89
N PRO A 250 13.81 -26.48 7.28
CA PRO A 250 14.84 -27.48 7.50
C PRO A 250 15.30 -27.47 8.97
N GLU A 251 15.98 -28.54 9.37
CA GLU A 251 16.72 -28.55 10.65
C GLU A 251 17.94 -27.63 10.58
N ASN A 252 18.28 -27.04 11.72
CA ASN A 252 19.41 -26.12 11.91
C ASN A 252 19.47 -24.95 10.89
N PRO A 253 18.36 -24.23 10.64
CA PRO A 253 18.42 -23.06 9.79
C PRO A 253 19.31 -21.99 10.44
N SER A 254 19.82 -21.08 9.62
CA SER A 254 20.51 -19.91 10.16
C SER A 254 19.48 -18.95 10.75
N LYS A 255 19.84 -18.28 11.85
CA LYS A 255 19.06 -17.11 12.28
C LYS A 255 19.26 -15.95 11.31
N TRP A 256 18.31 -15.02 11.27
CA TRP A 256 18.54 -13.74 10.61
C TRP A 256 19.64 -12.96 11.33
N ASN A 257 20.51 -12.29 10.58
CA ASN A 257 21.70 -11.63 11.15
C ASN A 257 21.34 -10.51 12.15
N ASN A 258 20.17 -9.90 12.02
CA ASN A 258 19.70 -8.84 12.91
C ASN A 258 18.61 -9.34 13.90
N ALA A 259 18.47 -10.66 14.05
CA ALA A 259 17.61 -11.22 15.09
C ALA A 259 18.07 -10.72 16.47
N VAL A 260 17.12 -10.21 17.25
CA VAL A 260 17.36 -9.58 18.56
C VAL A 260 17.49 -10.58 19.71
N ASP A 261 17.26 -11.86 19.44
CA ASP A 261 17.49 -12.98 20.35
C ASP A 261 18.18 -14.16 19.64
N SER A 262 17.92 -15.41 20.06
CA SER A 262 18.54 -16.59 19.44
C SER A 262 18.10 -16.80 17.98
N GLY A 263 16.98 -16.24 17.56
CA GLY A 263 16.44 -16.29 16.20
C GLY A 263 15.95 -17.67 15.73
N VAL A 264 16.49 -18.76 16.29
CA VAL A 264 15.99 -20.14 16.16
C VAL A 264 15.82 -20.69 17.57
N TYR A 265 14.68 -21.29 17.91
CA TYR A 265 14.35 -21.61 19.31
C TYR A 265 14.50 -23.09 19.65
N ASN A 266 14.15 -23.99 18.72
CA ASN A 266 14.14 -25.44 18.92
C ASN A 266 14.97 -26.19 17.86
N GLY A 267 15.88 -25.49 17.18
CA GLY A 267 16.79 -26.08 16.21
C GLY A 267 16.20 -26.30 14.82
N GLY A 268 15.08 -25.65 14.46
CA GLY A 268 14.46 -25.81 13.15
C GLY A 268 13.55 -27.04 13.03
N GLY A 269 13.23 -27.42 11.79
CA GLY A 269 12.41 -28.59 11.51
C GLY A 269 10.97 -28.46 12.04
N VAL A 270 10.34 -29.60 12.30
CA VAL A 270 9.00 -29.68 12.90
C VAL A 270 9.00 -29.19 14.36
N ALA A 271 10.12 -29.34 15.07
CA ALA A 271 10.25 -28.93 16.47
C ALA A 271 10.20 -27.40 16.65
N GLU A 272 10.63 -26.62 15.65
CA GLU A 272 10.48 -25.16 15.59
C GLU A 272 9.03 -24.70 15.36
N GLY A 273 8.15 -25.62 15.01
CA GLY A 273 6.79 -25.31 14.58
C GLY A 273 6.70 -24.89 13.10
N PRO A 274 5.48 -24.82 12.56
CA PRO A 274 5.27 -24.57 11.14
C PRO A 274 5.62 -23.14 10.74
N TYR A 275 6.07 -22.97 9.50
CA TYR A 275 6.18 -21.67 8.85
C TYR A 275 4.83 -21.17 8.31
N ALA A 276 4.05 -22.07 7.72
CA ALA A 276 2.68 -21.81 7.31
C ALA A 276 1.73 -22.82 7.95
N ALA A 277 0.54 -22.38 8.37
CA ALA A 277 -0.42 -23.21 9.08
C ALA A 277 -1.86 -22.79 8.79
N ILE A 278 -2.80 -23.61 9.25
CA ILE A 278 -4.24 -23.36 9.19
C ILE A 278 -4.87 -23.58 10.56
N ALA A 279 -6.03 -22.96 10.78
CA ALA A 279 -6.85 -23.17 11.96
C ALA A 279 -8.35 -23.23 11.65
N LYS A 280 -9.10 -23.90 12.51
CA LYS A 280 -10.56 -24.00 12.47
C LYS A 280 -11.18 -23.30 13.67
N VAL A 281 -12.20 -22.46 13.43
CA VAL A 281 -12.94 -21.75 14.50
C VAL A 281 -14.41 -21.67 14.13
N GLY A 282 -15.26 -22.41 14.85
CA GLY A 282 -16.67 -22.52 14.50
C GLY A 282 -16.85 -23.02 13.07
N LEU A 283 -17.69 -22.36 12.28
CA LEU A 283 -17.92 -22.72 10.88
C LEU A 283 -16.83 -22.17 9.94
N GLY A 284 -16.11 -21.13 10.35
CA GLY A 284 -15.04 -20.50 9.59
C GLY A 284 -13.68 -21.12 9.86
N LYS A 285 -12.63 -20.44 9.39
CA LYS A 285 -11.24 -20.91 9.45
C LYS A 285 -10.26 -19.78 9.19
N ALA A 286 -8.99 -20.04 9.46
CA ALA A 286 -7.92 -19.12 9.14
C ALA A 286 -6.69 -19.82 8.57
N ALA A 287 -5.84 -19.05 7.90
CA ALA A 287 -4.50 -19.45 7.51
C ALA A 287 -3.47 -18.43 8.01
N PHE A 288 -2.22 -18.85 8.11
CA PHE A 288 -1.14 -18.10 8.72
C PHE A 288 0.15 -18.37 7.94
N ILE A 289 0.93 -17.32 7.67
CA ILE A 289 2.31 -17.42 7.18
C ILE A 289 3.16 -16.41 7.94
N GLY A 290 4.33 -16.83 8.42
CA GLY A 290 5.18 -16.03 9.30
C GLY A 290 6.10 -15.02 8.59
N ASP A 291 5.93 -14.82 7.29
CA ASP A 291 6.78 -13.95 6.47
C ASP A 291 5.94 -13.32 5.35
N SER A 292 6.10 -12.01 5.15
CA SER A 292 5.43 -11.24 4.11
C SER A 292 6.25 -11.18 2.82
N SER A 293 7.55 -11.50 2.88
CA SER A 293 8.48 -11.48 1.75
C SER A 293 8.05 -12.36 0.57
N PRO A 294 7.53 -13.60 0.77
CA PRO A 294 7.05 -14.43 -0.35
C PRO A 294 5.72 -13.95 -0.95
N VAL A 295 5.11 -12.92 -0.40
CA VAL A 295 3.85 -12.34 -0.88
C VAL A 295 4.10 -11.05 -1.68
N GLU A 296 5.17 -10.33 -1.35
CA GLU A 296 5.47 -9.05 -1.99
C GLU A 296 5.95 -9.17 -3.44
N ASP A 297 5.77 -8.06 -4.15
CA ASP A 297 6.35 -7.78 -5.45
C ASP A 297 7.12 -6.45 -5.43
N ALA A 298 7.93 -6.22 -6.46
CA ALA A 298 8.78 -5.03 -6.58
C ALA A 298 8.05 -3.77 -7.11
N SER A 299 6.80 -3.51 -6.67
CA SER A 299 6.00 -2.35 -7.11
C SER A 299 5.52 -1.42 -5.98
N PRO A 300 6.43 -0.86 -5.15
CA PRO A 300 6.01 0.07 -4.12
C PRO A 300 5.34 1.32 -4.74
N LYS A 301 4.17 1.65 -4.24
CA LYS A 301 3.32 2.79 -4.62
C LYS A 301 3.62 4.03 -3.77
N TYR A 302 3.84 3.89 -2.46
CA TYR A 302 4.00 5.02 -1.55
C TYR A 302 5.45 5.23 -1.09
N VAL A 303 5.79 6.43 -0.63
CA VAL A 303 7.05 6.68 0.09
C VAL A 303 6.90 6.43 1.60
N ARG A 304 8.02 6.31 2.31
CA ARG A 304 8.02 6.15 3.77
C ARG A 304 7.42 7.38 4.46
N GLU A 305 6.47 7.16 5.37
CA GLU A 305 5.83 8.22 6.17
C GLU A 305 6.79 8.98 7.09
N ASP A 306 7.87 8.34 7.55
CA ASP A 306 8.85 8.92 8.48
C ASP A 306 9.93 9.81 7.82
N SER A 307 10.19 9.60 6.54
CA SER A 307 11.39 10.12 5.85
C SER A 307 11.17 10.58 4.42
N GLY A 308 10.06 10.20 3.78
CA GLY A 308 9.73 10.53 2.40
C GLY A 308 10.60 9.81 1.37
N GLN A 309 11.43 8.85 1.81
CA GLN A 309 12.26 8.05 0.93
C GLN A 309 11.42 7.00 0.20
N THR A 310 11.80 6.68 -1.04
CA THR A 310 11.22 5.58 -1.80
C THR A 310 11.39 4.27 -1.05
N LYS A 311 10.34 3.45 -1.06
CA LYS A 311 10.38 2.09 -0.50
C LYS A 311 11.06 1.13 -1.48
N LYS A 312 11.59 0.03 -0.96
CA LYS A 312 12.14 -1.05 -1.77
C LYS A 312 11.52 -2.35 -1.28
N THR A 313 10.66 -2.92 -2.12
CA THR A 313 10.08 -4.26 -1.98
C THR A 313 10.78 -5.21 -2.95
N TYR A 314 10.58 -6.51 -2.77
CA TYR A 314 11.20 -7.56 -3.58
C TYR A 314 10.15 -8.43 -4.27
N ASP A 315 10.56 -9.17 -5.31
CA ASP A 315 9.66 -9.99 -6.13
C ASP A 315 9.50 -11.41 -5.58
N GLY A 316 9.17 -11.53 -4.29
CA GLY A 316 9.10 -12.80 -3.58
C GLY A 316 7.89 -13.65 -3.98
N TYR A 317 6.80 -13.04 -4.46
CA TYR A 317 5.64 -13.78 -4.98
C TYR A 317 6.00 -14.78 -6.09
N LYS A 318 7.05 -14.51 -6.87
CA LYS A 318 7.52 -15.37 -7.97
C LYS A 318 8.59 -16.38 -7.55
N GLU A 319 8.99 -16.38 -6.28
CA GLU A 319 9.98 -17.31 -5.76
C GLU A 319 9.37 -18.69 -5.51
N GLU A 320 10.25 -19.70 -5.52
CA GLU A 320 9.95 -21.11 -5.24
C GLU A 320 8.57 -21.57 -5.78
N ASN A 321 7.61 -21.90 -4.90
CA ASN A 321 6.22 -22.16 -5.26
C ASN A 321 5.27 -21.26 -4.45
N ASP A 322 5.70 -20.04 -4.15
CA ASP A 322 5.04 -19.14 -3.19
C ASP A 322 3.66 -18.71 -3.69
N ALA A 323 3.56 -18.24 -4.94
CA ALA A 323 2.29 -17.96 -5.59
C ALA A 323 1.31 -19.14 -5.53
N ILE A 324 1.79 -20.38 -5.75
CA ILE A 324 0.95 -21.58 -5.76
C ILE A 324 0.37 -21.84 -4.35
N LEU A 325 1.21 -21.74 -3.31
CA LEU A 325 0.75 -21.91 -1.93
C LEU A 325 -0.29 -20.84 -1.55
N LEU A 326 0.02 -19.57 -1.82
CA LEU A 326 -0.83 -18.43 -1.46
C LEU A 326 -2.20 -18.50 -2.15
N GLU A 327 -2.23 -18.82 -3.44
CA GLU A 327 -3.47 -18.99 -4.19
C GLU A 327 -4.27 -20.22 -3.71
N ASN A 328 -3.60 -21.34 -3.40
CA ASN A 328 -4.27 -22.51 -2.85
C ASN A 328 -4.85 -22.25 -1.46
N ILE A 329 -4.17 -21.47 -0.61
CA ILE A 329 -4.69 -21.02 0.69
C ILE A 329 -5.97 -20.23 0.48
N VAL A 330 -5.99 -19.21 -0.39
CA VAL A 330 -7.20 -18.41 -0.66
C VAL A 330 -8.33 -19.28 -1.21
N ASN A 331 -8.01 -20.24 -2.09
CA ASN A 331 -8.97 -21.20 -2.61
C ASN A 331 -9.59 -22.07 -1.50
N TRP A 332 -8.79 -22.58 -0.58
CA TRP A 332 -9.29 -23.35 0.56
C TRP A 332 -10.11 -22.47 1.51
N LEU A 333 -9.62 -21.28 1.88
CA LEU A 333 -10.31 -20.33 2.76
C LEU A 333 -11.70 -19.96 2.22
N SER A 334 -11.85 -19.81 0.90
CA SER A 334 -13.13 -19.45 0.31
C SER A 334 -14.17 -20.58 0.30
N ASN A 335 -13.75 -21.83 0.53
CA ASN A 335 -14.62 -23.00 0.56
C ASN A 335 -15.16 -23.25 1.96
N LYS A 336 -16.49 -23.32 2.08
CA LYS A 336 -17.16 -23.58 3.36
C LYS A 336 -17.11 -25.06 3.71
N GLU A 337 -16.91 -25.34 4.99
CA GLU A 337 -16.86 -26.68 5.58
C GLU A 337 -17.86 -26.78 6.72
N THR A 338 -18.23 -28.00 7.08
CA THR A 338 -19.23 -28.26 8.13
C THR A 338 -18.62 -28.71 9.45
N PHE A 339 -17.39 -29.22 9.45
CA PHE A 339 -16.68 -29.56 10.69
C PHE A 339 -16.25 -28.29 11.41
N THR A 340 -16.11 -28.35 12.73
CA THR A 340 -15.73 -27.21 13.58
C THR A 340 -14.41 -27.42 14.30
N SER A 341 -13.82 -28.60 14.17
CA SER A 341 -12.55 -29.01 14.78
C SER A 341 -11.87 -30.02 13.87
N LEU A 342 -10.54 -29.98 13.81
CA LEU A 342 -9.73 -30.86 12.95
C LEU A 342 -9.83 -32.34 13.37
N ASP A 343 -10.08 -32.62 14.65
CA ASP A 343 -10.29 -33.99 15.16
C ASP A 343 -11.60 -34.65 14.67
N GLN A 344 -12.46 -33.90 13.97
CA GLN A 344 -13.67 -34.42 13.31
C GLN A 344 -13.40 -34.89 11.87
N VAL A 345 -12.23 -34.62 11.31
CA VAL A 345 -11.88 -34.96 9.92
C VAL A 345 -11.30 -36.36 9.87
N ASN A 346 -12.04 -37.30 9.28
CA ASN A 346 -11.60 -38.69 9.19
C ASN A 346 -10.29 -38.83 8.39
N GLY A 347 -9.31 -39.50 8.98
CA GLY A 347 -8.00 -39.74 8.36
C GLY A 347 -7.02 -38.57 8.41
N LEU A 348 -7.40 -37.44 9.02
CA LEU A 348 -6.49 -36.33 9.26
C LEU A 348 -5.56 -36.63 10.45
N GLN A 349 -4.26 -36.50 10.23
CA GLN A 349 -3.25 -36.59 11.28
C GLN A 349 -3.11 -35.23 11.95
N LEU A 350 -3.43 -35.15 13.24
CA LEU A 350 -3.25 -33.93 14.02
C LEU A 350 -1.77 -33.73 14.34
N ASP A 351 -1.36 -32.47 14.42
CA ASP A 351 -0.03 -32.10 14.88
C ASP A 351 0.10 -32.33 16.39
N LEU A 352 1.33 -32.23 16.89
CA LEU A 352 1.58 -32.10 18.32
C LEU A 352 1.68 -30.62 18.70
N PRO A 353 1.34 -30.26 19.96
CA PRO A 353 1.64 -28.92 20.44
C PRO A 353 3.13 -28.61 20.28
N THR A 354 3.45 -27.42 19.78
CA THR A 354 4.83 -26.97 19.64
C THR A 354 5.45 -26.78 21.04
N THR A 355 6.65 -27.29 21.25
CA THR A 355 7.39 -27.05 22.49
C THR A 355 7.79 -25.58 22.58
N LEU A 356 7.30 -24.88 23.59
CA LEU A 356 7.57 -23.46 23.79
C LEU A 356 8.64 -23.24 24.85
N GLN A 357 9.48 -22.23 24.63
CA GLN A 357 10.36 -21.68 25.65
C GLN A 357 9.54 -20.90 26.68
N THR A 358 10.05 -20.78 27.91
CA THR A 358 9.32 -20.08 29.00
C THR A 358 8.98 -18.63 28.64
N PHE A 359 9.87 -17.93 27.93
CA PHE A 359 9.65 -16.53 27.52
C PHE A 359 8.59 -16.38 26.41
N GLU A 360 8.16 -17.47 25.78
CA GLU A 360 7.07 -17.45 24.80
C GLU A 360 5.69 -17.48 25.48
N GLN A 361 5.63 -17.69 26.80
CA GLN A 361 4.41 -17.47 27.57
C GLN A 361 4.15 -15.96 27.72
N PRO A 362 2.95 -15.46 27.36
CA PRO A 362 2.70 -14.02 27.29
C PRO A 362 3.09 -13.26 28.57
N SER A 363 2.65 -13.73 29.74
CA SER A 363 2.89 -13.11 31.04
C SER A 363 4.33 -13.24 31.56
N LEU A 364 5.14 -14.13 31.00
CA LEU A 364 6.55 -14.33 31.35
C LEU A 364 7.51 -13.81 30.28
N SER A 365 6.96 -13.26 29.20
CA SER A 365 7.75 -12.72 28.11
C SER A 365 8.50 -11.46 28.55
N THR A 366 9.63 -11.19 27.90
CA THR A 366 10.47 -10.02 28.13
C THR A 366 10.92 -9.43 26.81
N GLU A 367 11.08 -8.11 26.75
CA GLU A 367 11.75 -7.41 25.65
C GLU A 367 13.23 -7.82 25.68
N PRO A 368 13.77 -8.48 24.64
CA PRO A 368 15.17 -8.89 24.63
C PRO A 368 16.14 -7.71 24.40
N GLN A 369 15.67 -6.61 23.81
CA GLN A 369 16.37 -5.34 23.68
C GLN A 369 15.37 -4.19 23.92
N PRO A 370 15.84 -2.96 24.21
CA PRO A 370 14.96 -1.80 24.35
C PRO A 370 14.21 -1.47 23.06
N GLU A 371 12.91 -1.19 23.18
CA GLU A 371 12.05 -0.80 22.07
C GLU A 371 11.62 0.69 22.17
N PRO A 372 11.36 1.38 21.04
CA PRO A 372 11.40 0.85 19.66
C PRO A 372 12.83 0.55 19.22
N TRP A 373 13.00 -0.42 18.31
CA TRP A 373 14.30 -0.92 17.84
C TRP A 373 15.20 0.18 17.26
N SER A 374 14.59 1.26 16.77
CA SER A 374 15.26 2.49 16.44
C SER A 374 14.39 3.68 16.82
N ALA A 375 15.03 4.80 17.19
CA ALA A 375 14.30 6.02 17.53
C ALA A 375 13.48 6.53 16.31
N PRO A 376 12.25 7.00 16.52
CA PRO A 376 11.50 7.75 15.52
C PRO A 376 12.29 8.95 14.99
N ASN A 377 12.14 9.24 13.69
CA ASN A 377 12.76 10.43 13.11
C ASN A 377 12.21 11.69 13.78
N ALA A 378 13.02 12.75 13.86
CA ALA A 378 12.59 13.99 14.49
C ALA A 378 11.29 14.54 13.84
N GLY A 379 10.26 14.76 14.66
CA GLY A 379 8.97 15.28 14.24
C GLY A 379 8.01 14.27 13.63
N TYR A 380 8.41 13.00 13.50
CA TYR A 380 7.52 11.92 13.04
C TYR A 380 6.75 11.31 14.21
N GLN A 381 5.45 11.12 14.03
CA GLN A 381 4.53 10.49 14.98
C GLN A 381 3.67 9.48 14.23
N TRP A 382 3.89 8.19 14.47
CA TRP A 382 3.20 7.09 13.77
C TRP A 382 1.66 7.14 13.87
N PHE A 383 1.13 7.76 14.92
CA PHE A 383 -0.29 7.91 15.17
C PHE A 383 -0.90 9.24 14.67
N ASN A 384 -0.09 10.13 14.07
CA ASN A 384 -0.52 11.46 13.63
C ASN A 384 -0.09 11.73 12.18
N THR A 385 -1.03 11.55 11.27
CA THR A 385 -0.84 11.71 9.82
C THR A 385 -0.43 13.11 9.37
N ASN A 386 -0.60 14.15 10.21
CA ASN A 386 -0.09 15.48 9.91
C ASN A 386 1.45 15.55 9.93
N THR A 387 2.10 14.56 10.56
CA THR A 387 3.56 14.47 10.65
C THR A 387 4.20 13.69 9.51
N PHE A 388 3.38 12.99 8.72
CA PHE A 388 3.83 12.14 7.64
C PHE A 388 4.47 12.96 6.53
N LYS A 389 5.31 12.34 5.70
CA LYS A 389 5.93 13.02 4.55
C LYS A 389 5.02 13.02 3.31
N PRO A 390 5.05 14.08 2.47
CA PRO A 390 4.32 14.09 1.20
C PRO A 390 4.61 12.84 0.36
N GLY A 391 3.56 12.25 -0.22
CA GLY A 391 3.64 11.02 -1.00
C GLY A 391 3.54 9.72 -0.18
N SER A 392 3.43 9.80 1.14
CA SER A 392 3.08 8.64 1.98
C SER A 392 1.56 8.54 2.16
N TYR A 393 1.05 7.32 2.24
CA TYR A 393 -0.37 7.08 2.47
C TYR A 393 -0.84 7.74 3.76
N GLY A 394 -2.01 8.38 3.71
CA GLY A 394 -2.59 9.09 4.84
C GLY A 394 -2.02 10.49 5.08
N TYR A 395 -1.01 10.97 4.33
CA TYR A 395 -0.46 12.32 4.51
C TYR A 395 -1.54 13.41 4.55
N ASN A 396 -1.61 14.13 5.68
CA ASN A 396 -2.64 15.17 5.92
C ASN A 396 -2.03 16.57 6.17
N GLY A 397 -0.78 16.79 5.76
CA GLY A 397 -0.13 18.09 5.93
C GLY A 397 -0.80 19.19 5.09
N ALA A 398 -0.82 20.42 5.63
CA ALA A 398 -1.39 21.58 4.96
C ALA A 398 -0.63 21.91 3.65
N VAL A 399 -1.38 21.94 2.54
CA VAL A 399 -0.91 22.36 1.20
C VAL A 399 -0.40 23.79 1.26
N THR A 400 0.91 23.98 1.28
CA THR A 400 1.53 25.31 1.44
C THR A 400 2.04 25.93 0.13
N ALA A 401 2.06 25.20 -0.99
CA ALA A 401 2.34 25.80 -2.30
C ALA A 401 1.76 24.96 -3.45
N SER A 402 0.82 25.53 -4.20
CA SER A 402 0.50 25.03 -5.54
C SER A 402 1.59 25.50 -6.51
N ASP A 403 2.20 24.58 -7.25
CA ASP A 403 3.22 24.91 -8.23
C ASP A 403 2.56 25.16 -9.60
N TYR A 404 2.47 26.44 -9.96
CA TYR A 404 2.05 26.88 -11.29
C TYR A 404 3.29 27.11 -12.15
N VAL A 405 3.45 26.34 -13.22
CA VAL A 405 4.52 26.50 -14.19
C VAL A 405 3.89 26.92 -15.53
N VAL A 406 4.33 28.04 -16.10
CA VAL A 406 3.93 28.45 -17.44
C VAL A 406 5.16 28.44 -18.35
N THR A 407 5.13 27.60 -19.38
CA THR A 407 6.18 27.53 -20.40
C THR A 407 5.76 28.34 -21.62
N HIS A 408 6.60 29.28 -22.04
CA HIS A 408 6.37 30.17 -23.19
C HIS A 408 7.69 30.55 -23.87
N PRO A 409 7.65 31.15 -25.09
CA PRO A 409 8.86 31.68 -25.73
C PRO A 409 9.58 32.73 -24.88
N SER A 410 10.91 32.77 -24.93
CA SER A 410 11.72 33.74 -24.14
C SER A 410 11.41 35.21 -24.46
N THR A 411 10.91 35.49 -25.66
CA THR A 411 10.29 36.76 -26.04
C THR A 411 8.95 36.44 -26.71
N LEU A 412 7.87 37.06 -26.25
CA LEU A 412 6.54 36.85 -26.80
C LEU A 412 6.40 37.62 -28.12
N PRO A 413 6.15 36.94 -29.26
CA PRO A 413 6.01 37.61 -30.54
C PRO A 413 4.67 38.36 -30.61
N ASN A 414 4.67 39.55 -31.23
CA ASN A 414 3.46 40.36 -31.46
C ASN A 414 2.96 40.35 -32.92
N ASN A 415 3.60 39.56 -33.77
CA ASN A 415 3.32 39.45 -35.21
C ASN A 415 2.83 38.04 -35.62
N GLU A 416 2.76 37.10 -34.68
CA GLU A 416 2.30 35.73 -34.92
C GLU A 416 1.58 35.14 -33.71
N VAL A 417 0.94 33.99 -33.91
CA VAL A 417 0.33 33.19 -32.85
C VAL A 417 1.37 32.23 -32.29
N PHE A 418 1.43 32.09 -30.97
CA PHE A 418 2.32 31.15 -30.30
C PHE A 418 1.58 30.34 -29.23
N GLN A 419 2.22 29.27 -28.77
CA GLN A 419 1.67 28.40 -27.74
C GLN A 419 2.28 28.69 -26.38
N MET A 420 1.45 28.57 -25.34
CA MET A 420 1.90 28.48 -23.95
C MET A 420 1.36 27.21 -23.32
N LYS A 421 2.19 26.52 -22.55
CA LYS A 421 1.80 25.38 -21.72
C LYS A 421 1.69 25.83 -20.28
N ILE A 422 0.54 25.58 -19.67
CA ILE A 422 0.28 25.83 -18.25
C ILE A 422 0.23 24.47 -17.57
N GLN A 423 1.10 24.25 -16.60
CA GLN A 423 1.12 23.06 -15.77
C GLN A 423 0.78 23.46 -14.33
N VAL A 424 -0.13 22.70 -13.72
CA VAL A 424 -0.47 22.81 -12.31
C VAL A 424 -0.06 21.51 -11.63
N ASN A 425 0.68 21.61 -10.54
CA ASN A 425 1.10 20.48 -9.72
C ASN A 425 0.72 20.75 -8.25
N ASN A 426 0.81 19.71 -7.42
CA ASN A 426 0.48 19.80 -6.01
C ASN A 426 -0.98 20.28 -5.82
N LEU A 427 -1.91 19.69 -6.57
CA LEU A 427 -3.35 19.82 -6.35
C LEU A 427 -3.95 18.47 -5.93
N LEU A 428 -5.19 18.45 -5.41
CA LEU A 428 -5.89 17.21 -5.08
C LEU A 428 -6.01 16.35 -6.36
N PRO A 429 -5.65 15.04 -6.32
CA PRO A 429 -5.80 14.14 -7.45
C PRO A 429 -7.25 14.01 -7.95
N ASN A 430 -7.41 13.65 -9.23
CA ASN A 430 -8.72 13.38 -9.87
C ASN A 430 -9.79 14.47 -9.65
N THR A 431 -9.37 15.71 -9.41
CA THR A 431 -10.21 16.83 -8.99
C THR A 431 -10.27 17.87 -10.10
N THR A 432 -11.46 18.37 -10.39
CA THR A 432 -11.64 19.46 -11.37
C THR A 432 -11.66 20.81 -10.68
N TYR A 433 -10.67 21.63 -10.99
CA TYR A 433 -10.56 23.01 -10.56
C TYR A 433 -11.02 23.96 -11.67
N ASN A 434 -12.09 24.71 -11.39
CA ASN A 434 -12.74 25.59 -12.36
C ASN A 434 -12.24 27.04 -12.27
N ASN A 435 -12.68 27.85 -13.24
CA ASN A 435 -12.57 29.31 -13.27
C ASN A 435 -11.14 29.86 -13.38
N TYR A 436 -10.24 29.16 -14.08
CA TYR A 436 -8.95 29.72 -14.45
C TYR A 436 -9.06 30.66 -15.64
N SER A 437 -8.25 31.72 -15.67
CA SER A 437 -8.08 32.57 -16.84
C SER A 437 -6.65 33.09 -16.95
N LEU A 438 -6.19 33.25 -18.18
CA LEU A 438 -4.85 33.74 -18.51
C LEU A 438 -4.95 35.13 -19.15
N GLY A 439 -4.09 36.05 -18.76
CA GLY A 439 -4.00 37.38 -19.37
C GLY A 439 -2.56 37.87 -19.44
N ILE A 440 -2.30 38.82 -20.34
CA ILE A 440 -1.03 39.54 -20.45
C ILE A 440 -1.37 41.02 -20.55
N PHE A 441 -0.75 41.83 -19.69
CA PHE A 441 -1.04 43.26 -19.61
C PHE A 441 0.21 44.09 -19.43
N THR A 442 0.20 45.31 -19.95
CA THR A 442 1.30 46.28 -19.79
C THR A 442 1.23 46.99 -18.44
N THR A 443 2.27 47.74 -18.12
CA THR A 443 2.26 48.71 -17.02
C THR A 443 1.05 49.64 -17.14
N GLY A 444 0.21 49.69 -16.10
CA GLY A 444 -1.09 50.38 -16.12
C GLY A 444 -2.31 49.46 -16.25
N GLY A 445 -2.11 48.16 -16.50
CA GLY A 445 -3.17 47.14 -16.44
C GLY A 445 -3.91 46.91 -17.77
N THR A 446 -3.53 47.59 -18.84
CA THR A 446 -4.10 47.40 -20.18
C THR A 446 -3.80 46.00 -20.69
N GLN A 447 -4.84 45.21 -20.98
CA GLN A 447 -4.71 43.87 -21.54
C GLN A 447 -4.30 43.95 -23.01
N VAL A 448 -3.30 43.14 -23.39
CA VAL A 448 -2.68 43.15 -24.73
C VAL A 448 -2.67 41.78 -25.40
N ALA A 449 -3.25 40.76 -24.76
CA ALA A 449 -3.34 39.41 -25.30
C ALA A 449 -4.78 39.00 -25.61
N LYS A 450 -4.91 38.13 -26.61
CA LYS A 450 -6.06 37.27 -26.86
C LYS A 450 -5.60 35.83 -26.68
N VAL A 451 -6.43 35.02 -26.04
CA VAL A 451 -6.24 33.58 -25.95
C VAL A 451 -7.36 32.92 -26.74
N GLN A 452 -7.02 32.00 -27.64
CA GLN A 452 -7.99 31.36 -28.51
C GLN A 452 -8.99 30.54 -27.69
N ASN A 453 -10.27 30.64 -28.03
CA ASN A 453 -11.33 29.84 -27.40
C ASN A 453 -11.18 28.36 -27.80
N THR A 454 -11.77 27.46 -27.00
CA THR A 454 -11.76 26.01 -27.25
C THR A 454 -12.37 25.59 -28.59
N ASN A 455 -13.29 26.41 -29.13
CA ASN A 455 -13.89 26.21 -30.45
C ASN A 455 -13.03 26.74 -31.61
N GLY A 456 -11.79 27.19 -31.35
CA GLY A 456 -10.86 27.74 -32.34
C GLY A 456 -11.09 29.20 -32.73
N THR A 457 -12.11 29.86 -32.19
CA THR A 457 -12.36 31.29 -32.46
C THR A 457 -11.49 32.22 -31.61
N TRP A 458 -11.22 33.42 -32.12
CA TRP A 458 -10.51 34.45 -31.37
C TRP A 458 -11.49 35.44 -30.71
N PRO A 459 -11.24 35.87 -29.46
CA PRO A 459 -11.98 36.97 -28.83
C PRO A 459 -11.93 38.26 -29.66
N SER A 460 -13.00 39.06 -29.62
CA SER A 460 -13.07 40.35 -30.33
C SER A 460 -12.18 41.41 -29.67
N THR A 461 -12.05 41.40 -28.35
CA THR A 461 -11.25 42.35 -27.56
C THR A 461 -10.03 41.68 -26.91
N PHE A 462 -9.02 42.47 -26.56
CA PHE A 462 -7.91 42.02 -25.71
C PHE A 462 -8.38 41.92 -24.25
N GLY A 463 -7.95 40.89 -23.55
CA GLY A 463 -8.48 40.60 -22.23
C GLY A 463 -7.92 39.33 -21.61
N TYR A 464 -8.36 39.04 -20.39
CA TYR A 464 -8.24 37.69 -19.85
C TYR A 464 -9.02 36.71 -20.74
N SER A 465 -8.50 35.51 -20.88
CA SER A 465 -9.16 34.42 -21.59
C SER A 465 -10.56 34.14 -21.01
N SER A 466 -11.41 33.52 -21.82
CA SER A 466 -12.56 32.78 -21.33
C SER A 466 -12.13 31.82 -20.21
N ALA A 467 -13.01 31.59 -19.24
CA ALA A 467 -12.73 30.70 -18.13
C ALA A 467 -12.46 29.27 -18.62
N PHE A 468 -11.48 28.59 -18.03
CA PHE A 468 -11.19 27.19 -18.27
C PHE A 468 -10.94 26.45 -16.97
N SER A 469 -10.86 25.12 -17.05
CA SER A 469 -10.63 24.22 -15.92
C SER A 469 -9.38 23.37 -16.12
N PHE A 470 -8.87 22.86 -14.99
CA PHE A 470 -7.91 21.78 -14.92
C PHE A 470 -8.57 20.59 -14.23
N THR A 471 -8.46 19.41 -14.82
CA THR A 471 -8.78 18.14 -14.14
C THR A 471 -7.46 17.45 -13.87
N THR A 472 -7.11 17.30 -12.60
CA THR A 472 -5.87 16.65 -12.18
C THR A 472 -5.94 15.15 -12.46
N ASN A 473 -4.79 14.58 -12.82
CA ASN A 473 -4.61 13.14 -12.88
C ASN A 473 -4.48 12.55 -11.46
N SER A 474 -4.22 11.25 -11.38
CA SER A 474 -3.98 10.52 -10.12
C SER A 474 -2.78 11.04 -9.32
N LEU A 475 -1.92 11.89 -9.91
CA LEU A 475 -0.72 12.45 -9.28
C LEU A 475 -0.93 13.88 -8.76
N GLY A 476 -2.14 14.43 -8.89
CA GLY A 476 -2.42 15.82 -8.53
C GLY A 476 -1.92 16.85 -9.55
N SER A 477 -1.61 16.41 -10.77
CA SER A 477 -1.08 17.26 -11.84
C SER A 477 -2.07 17.40 -13.00
N ALA A 478 -2.11 18.57 -13.63
CA ALA A 478 -2.83 18.79 -14.88
C ALA A 478 -2.05 19.74 -15.80
N GLU A 479 -2.33 19.64 -17.11
CA GLU A 479 -1.77 20.54 -18.10
C GLU A 479 -2.83 21.11 -19.03
N LYS A 480 -2.55 22.31 -19.54
CA LYS A 480 -3.36 22.99 -20.56
C LYS A 480 -2.44 23.72 -21.51
N ILE A 481 -2.60 23.45 -22.81
CA ILE A 481 -1.94 24.22 -23.88
C ILE A 481 -2.93 25.22 -24.42
N VAL A 482 -2.49 26.47 -24.61
CA VAL A 482 -3.30 27.56 -25.16
C VAL A 482 -2.56 28.28 -26.29
N ASN A 483 -3.32 28.69 -27.31
CA ASN A 483 -2.82 29.54 -28.39
C ASN A 483 -3.05 31.01 -28.03
N VAL A 484 -2.03 31.84 -28.18
CA VAL A 484 -2.02 33.25 -27.77
C VAL A 484 -1.61 34.15 -28.92
N GLN A 485 -2.29 35.29 -29.04
CA GLN A 485 -1.98 36.37 -29.96
C GLN A 485 -1.85 37.68 -29.17
N ILE A 486 -0.82 38.46 -29.46
CA ILE A 486 -0.57 39.77 -28.82
C ILE A 486 -1.01 40.90 -29.77
N ASP A 487 -1.42 42.04 -29.23
CA ASP A 487 -1.63 43.27 -29.99
C ASP A 487 -0.34 43.66 -30.73
N SER A 488 -0.43 43.75 -32.06
CA SER A 488 0.70 44.06 -32.95
C SER A 488 1.36 45.42 -32.69
N ASN A 489 0.68 46.32 -31.97
CA ASN A 489 1.21 47.62 -31.59
C ASN A 489 1.92 47.61 -30.23
N THR A 490 1.89 46.50 -29.50
CA THR A 490 2.51 46.40 -28.17
C THR A 490 3.93 45.86 -28.27
N THR A 491 4.88 46.54 -27.66
CA THR A 491 6.28 46.11 -27.48
C THR A 491 6.79 46.52 -26.11
N GLY A 492 7.78 45.81 -25.57
CA GLY A 492 8.37 46.11 -24.26
C GLY A 492 7.92 45.14 -23.17
N GLN A 493 8.04 45.56 -21.91
CA GLN A 493 7.69 44.70 -20.77
C GLN A 493 6.17 44.62 -20.55
N ALA A 494 5.71 43.43 -20.20
CA ALA A 494 4.34 43.15 -19.78
C ALA A 494 4.35 42.12 -18.64
N THR A 495 3.20 41.90 -18.01
CA THR A 495 3.00 40.87 -17.00
C THR A 495 2.06 39.81 -17.54
N LEU A 496 2.55 38.56 -17.61
CA LEU A 496 1.75 37.36 -17.79
C LEU A 496 1.12 36.99 -16.45
N ARG A 497 -0.17 36.68 -16.41
CA ARG A 497 -0.86 36.27 -15.18
C ARG A 497 -1.85 35.14 -15.44
N LEU A 498 -1.71 34.07 -14.65
CA LEU A 498 -2.76 33.08 -14.43
C LEU A 498 -3.50 33.45 -13.16
N ARG A 499 -4.83 33.47 -13.22
CA ARG A 499 -5.69 33.66 -12.06
C ARG A 499 -6.73 32.56 -11.99
N GLN A 500 -7.22 32.30 -10.78
CA GLN A 500 -8.40 31.49 -10.53
C GLN A 500 -9.46 32.37 -9.88
N ASN A 501 -10.65 32.43 -10.48
CA ASN A 501 -11.63 33.48 -10.22
C ASN A 501 -10.98 34.86 -10.48
N THR A 502 -10.72 35.64 -9.43
CA THR A 502 -10.05 36.93 -9.49
C THR A 502 -8.66 36.92 -8.83
N THR A 503 -8.30 35.85 -8.12
CA THR A 503 -7.06 35.75 -7.36
C THR A 503 -5.91 35.32 -8.26
N ALA A 504 -4.82 36.09 -8.26
CA ALA A 504 -3.60 35.73 -8.97
C ALA A 504 -3.01 34.44 -8.38
N LYS A 505 -2.71 33.47 -9.24
CA LYS A 505 -2.08 32.19 -8.90
C LYS A 505 -0.64 32.12 -9.39
N TYR A 506 -0.38 32.79 -10.51
CA TYR A 506 0.95 32.93 -11.09
C TYR A 506 1.08 34.31 -11.72
N SER A 507 2.25 34.93 -11.63
CA SER A 507 2.57 36.14 -12.39
C SER A 507 4.05 36.17 -12.73
N GLU A 508 4.36 36.57 -13.96
CA GLU A 508 5.72 36.68 -14.47
C GLU A 508 5.86 37.93 -15.33
N THR A 509 6.99 38.61 -15.21
CA THR A 509 7.36 39.69 -16.13
C THR A 509 7.89 39.09 -17.43
N VAL A 510 7.25 39.42 -18.54
CA VAL A 510 7.58 38.93 -19.88
C VAL A 510 7.95 40.08 -20.80
N THR A 511 8.73 39.80 -21.85
CA THR A 511 9.10 40.78 -22.87
C THR A 511 8.37 40.48 -24.17
N ILE A 512 7.71 41.50 -24.74
CA ILE A 512 7.01 41.46 -26.02
C ILE A 512 7.87 42.16 -27.08
N ASN A 513 8.09 41.53 -28.23
CA ASN A 513 8.79 42.16 -29.35
C ASN A 513 8.33 41.60 -30.71
N LYS A 514 8.63 42.32 -31.79
CA LYS A 514 8.61 41.74 -33.15
C LYS A 514 9.78 40.79 -33.25
N LYS A 515 9.52 39.49 -33.40
CA LYS A 515 10.53 38.54 -33.81
C LYS A 515 10.47 38.32 -35.32
#